data_AF-A0A366LZS2-F1
#
_entry.id   AF-A0A366LZS2-F1
#
_cell.length_a   1.000
_cell.length_b   1.000
_cell.length_c   1.000
_cell.angle_alpha   90.00
_cell.angle_beta   90.00
_cell.angle_gamma   90.00
#
_symmetry.space_group_name_H-M   'P 1'
#
loop_
_entity.id
_entity.type
_entity.pdbx_description
1 polymer ?
#
loop_
_entity_poly.entity_id
_entity_poly.type
_entity_poly.pdbx_seq_one_letter_code
_entity_poly.pdbx_strand_id
1 'polypeptide(L)'
;MRPFALWAHEARRAGLPALLGPLVLVAAMLLLAAFGTRIGSAQENTRWFLMGAAEMGLPLLTGVAAATLTGRDRAAELRLTCPSAYRVAVARRVAVVVCWAAVCAAGCSLLLMATGWWDPAFTGPSGQLVWLSPALWTAALGACTAAMFRSVAAATTLIGFLWTFQQVFAGFLVEDRVLRHVFLFATTRGPVPDWPANRVALLASAVPMGLAAWVLLGRPERILRGAAE
;
A
#
# COMPACT_ATOMS: atom_id res chain seq x y z
N MET A 1 -13.69 -15.31 22.33
CA MET A 1 -14.30 -15.22 20.97
C MET A 1 -13.59 -16.18 20.04
N ARG A 2 -14.26 -16.76 19.03
CA ARG A 2 -13.58 -17.56 17.97
C ARG A 2 -12.64 -16.63 17.16
N PRO A 3 -11.43 -17.07 16.75
CA PRO A 3 -10.45 -16.19 16.10
C PRO A 3 -10.98 -15.56 14.81
N PHE A 4 -11.74 -16.31 14.00
CA PHE A 4 -12.38 -15.82 12.78
C PHE A 4 -13.34 -14.65 13.02
N ALA A 5 -14.10 -14.67 14.13
CA ALA A 5 -15.05 -13.60 14.46
C ALA A 5 -14.35 -12.28 14.79
N LEU A 6 -13.13 -12.32 15.32
CA LEU A 6 -12.31 -11.15 15.59
C LEU A 6 -11.81 -10.51 14.28
N TRP A 7 -11.30 -11.32 13.35
CA TRP A 7 -10.84 -10.83 12.04
C TRP A 7 -12.00 -10.27 11.21
N ALA A 8 -13.15 -10.95 11.19
CA ALA A 8 -14.36 -10.45 10.54
C ALA A 8 -14.88 -9.13 11.16
N HIS A 9 -14.70 -8.92 12.47
CA HIS A 9 -15.03 -7.65 13.12
C HIS A 9 -14.10 -6.52 12.67
N GLU A 10 -12.77 -6.74 12.69
CA GLU A 10 -11.81 -5.71 12.29
C GLU A 10 -11.90 -5.38 10.78
N ALA A 11 -12.25 -6.35 9.93
CA ALA A 11 -12.59 -6.10 8.52
C ALA A 11 -13.78 -5.14 8.37
N ARG A 12 -14.90 -5.37 9.08
CA ARG A 12 -16.05 -4.44 9.08
C ARG A 12 -15.67 -3.05 9.61
N ARG A 13 -14.77 -2.99 10.59
CA ARG A 13 -14.24 -1.73 11.15
C ARG A 13 -13.25 -1.01 10.24
N ALA A 14 -12.63 -1.70 9.28
CA ALA A 14 -11.74 -1.06 8.30
C ALA A 14 -12.51 -0.14 7.33
N GLY A 15 -13.81 -0.38 7.16
CA GLY A 15 -14.70 0.44 6.35
C GLY A 15 -14.72 0.03 4.87
N LEU A 16 -15.85 0.28 4.21
CA LEU A 16 -16.08 -0.10 2.81
C LEU A 16 -15.03 0.45 1.84
N PRO A 17 -14.56 1.72 1.91
CA PRO A 17 -13.58 2.23 0.94
C PRO A 17 -12.25 1.47 0.96
N ALA A 18 -11.78 1.03 2.13
CA ALA A 18 -10.53 0.30 2.27
C ALA A 18 -10.61 -1.15 1.74
N LEU A 19 -11.80 -1.77 1.79
CA LEU A 19 -12.03 -3.11 1.26
C LEU A 19 -12.38 -3.11 -0.24
N LEU A 20 -13.16 -2.12 -0.69
CA LEU A 20 -13.60 -2.01 -2.08
C LEU A 20 -12.53 -1.40 -2.99
N GLY A 21 -11.66 -0.50 -2.48
CA GLY A 21 -10.63 0.17 -3.29
C GLY A 21 -9.76 -0.79 -4.11
N PRO A 22 -9.12 -1.81 -3.49
CA PRO A 22 -8.35 -2.82 -4.23
C PRO A 22 -9.18 -3.61 -5.24
N LEU A 23 -10.43 -3.97 -4.91
CA LEU A 23 -11.33 -4.68 -5.83
C LEU A 23 -11.72 -3.84 -7.04
N VAL A 24 -12.05 -2.56 -6.83
CA VAL A 24 -12.43 -1.62 -7.91
C VAL A 24 -11.24 -1.38 -8.84
N LEU A 25 -10.02 -1.24 -8.29
CA LEU A 25 -8.81 -1.11 -9.12
C LEU A 25 -8.55 -2.39 -9.92
N VAL A 26 -8.61 -3.57 -9.31
CA VAL A 26 -8.46 -4.85 -10.04
C VAL A 26 -9.54 -5.00 -11.11
N ALA A 27 -10.80 -4.70 -10.81
CA ALA A 27 -11.89 -4.75 -11.80
C ALA A 27 -11.62 -3.79 -12.98
N ALA A 28 -11.17 -2.57 -12.73
CA ALA A 28 -10.79 -1.61 -13.77
C ALA A 28 -9.62 -2.13 -14.63
N MET A 29 -8.62 -2.77 -14.02
CA MET A 29 -7.50 -3.41 -14.74
C MET A 29 -7.99 -4.56 -15.63
N LEU A 30 -8.89 -5.42 -15.14
CA LEU A 30 -9.42 -6.53 -15.93
C LEU A 30 -10.30 -6.05 -17.10
N LEU A 31 -11.09 -4.99 -16.88
CA LEU A 31 -11.82 -4.32 -17.97
C LEU A 31 -10.85 -3.75 -19.01
N LEU A 32 -9.79 -3.05 -18.58
CA LEU A 32 -8.78 -2.50 -19.49
C LEU A 32 -8.07 -3.59 -20.30
N ALA A 33 -7.72 -4.72 -19.68
CA ALA A 33 -7.15 -5.88 -20.39
C ALA A 33 -8.13 -6.48 -21.41
N ALA A 34 -9.42 -6.60 -21.06
CA ALA A 34 -10.46 -7.12 -21.94
C ALA A 34 -10.83 -6.17 -23.11
N PHE A 35 -10.70 -4.85 -22.91
CA PHE A 35 -10.85 -3.87 -23.99
C PHE A 35 -9.59 -3.79 -24.86
N GLY A 36 -8.39 -3.88 -24.27
CA GLY A 36 -7.11 -3.85 -24.98
C GLY A 36 -6.99 -4.98 -26.01
N THR A 37 -7.39 -6.21 -25.66
CA THR A 37 -7.46 -7.35 -26.62
C THR A 37 -8.44 -7.11 -27.77
N ARG A 38 -9.58 -6.46 -27.53
CA ARG A 38 -10.65 -6.28 -28.53
C ARG A 38 -10.43 -5.10 -29.46
N ILE A 39 -9.79 -4.03 -29.00
CA ILE A 39 -9.62 -2.78 -29.76
C ILE A 39 -8.36 -2.83 -30.65
N GLY A 40 -7.52 -3.86 -30.52
CA GLY A 40 -6.25 -3.94 -31.25
C GLY A 40 -5.22 -2.91 -30.75
N SER A 41 -5.30 -2.56 -29.46
CA SER A 41 -4.36 -1.64 -28.81
C SER A 41 -2.94 -2.18 -28.94
N ALA A 42 -1.96 -1.29 -29.11
CA ALA A 42 -0.55 -1.65 -29.04
C ALA A 42 -0.29 -2.41 -27.71
N GLN A 43 0.07 -3.68 -27.83
CA GLN A 43 0.11 -4.62 -26.70
C GLN A 43 1.04 -4.12 -25.58
N GLU A 44 2.13 -3.44 -25.96
CA GLU A 44 3.08 -2.81 -25.05
C GLU A 44 2.45 -1.69 -24.19
N ASN A 45 1.64 -0.79 -24.78
CA ASN A 45 0.96 0.27 -24.06
C ASN A 45 -0.03 -0.30 -23.03
N THR A 46 -0.84 -1.28 -23.43
CA THR A 46 -1.81 -1.91 -22.52
C THR A 46 -1.10 -2.62 -21.37
N ARG A 47 -0.02 -3.37 -21.66
CA ARG A 47 0.82 -4.00 -20.64
C ARG A 47 1.46 -2.98 -19.69
N TRP A 48 1.99 -1.88 -20.21
CA TRP A 48 2.56 -0.80 -19.39
C TRP A 48 1.52 -0.22 -18.42
N PHE A 49 0.30 0.07 -18.87
CA PHE A 49 -0.79 0.54 -18.01
C PHE A 49 -1.18 -0.50 -16.93
N LEU A 50 -1.26 -1.79 -17.27
CA LEU A 50 -1.62 -2.85 -16.32
C LEU A 50 -0.54 -3.06 -15.26
N MET A 51 0.73 -3.14 -15.68
CA MET A 51 1.87 -3.20 -14.76
C MET A 51 1.95 -1.94 -13.89
N GLY A 52 1.73 -0.76 -14.47
CA GLY A 52 1.70 0.52 -13.76
C GLY A 52 0.58 0.58 -12.72
N ALA A 53 -0.63 0.10 -13.03
CA ALA A 53 -1.71 0.02 -12.06
C ALA A 53 -1.38 -0.90 -10.87
N ALA A 54 -0.67 -2.02 -11.13
CA ALA A 54 -0.21 -2.93 -10.08
C ALA A 54 0.90 -2.33 -9.19
N GLU A 55 1.91 -1.69 -9.80
CA GLU A 55 3.08 -1.12 -9.09
C GLU A 55 2.80 0.26 -8.47
N MET A 56 1.86 1.04 -9.02
CA MET A 56 1.62 2.43 -8.60
C MET A 56 0.29 2.60 -7.86
N GLY A 57 -0.78 1.93 -8.35
CA GLY A 57 -2.15 2.12 -7.85
C GLY A 57 -2.42 1.37 -6.54
N LEU A 58 -2.11 0.07 -6.50
CA LEU A 58 -2.32 -0.75 -5.29
C LEU A 58 -1.48 -0.25 -4.09
N PRO A 59 -0.20 0.15 -4.24
CA PRO A 59 0.57 0.78 -3.17
C PRO A 59 0.00 2.13 -2.70
N LEU A 60 -0.52 2.96 -3.60
CA LEU A 60 -1.15 4.22 -3.21
C LEU A 60 -2.40 3.98 -2.35
N LEU A 61 -3.29 3.07 -2.80
CA LEU A 61 -4.53 2.73 -2.08
C LEU A 61 -4.25 2.11 -0.71
N THR A 62 -3.26 1.21 -0.60
CA THR A 62 -2.87 0.59 0.68
C THR A 62 -2.26 1.60 1.65
N GLY A 63 -1.42 2.51 1.17
CA GLY A 63 -0.89 3.61 1.98
C GLY A 63 -1.97 4.54 2.52
N VAL A 64 -2.88 5.00 1.65
CA VAL A 64 -4.01 5.87 2.02
C VAL A 64 -4.97 5.18 3.01
N ALA A 65 -5.23 3.88 2.81
CA ALA A 65 -6.07 3.12 3.73
C ALA A 65 -5.38 2.94 5.11
N ALA A 66 -4.09 2.58 5.14
CA ALA A 66 -3.32 2.45 6.38
C ALA A 66 -3.26 3.77 7.16
N ALA A 67 -3.04 4.90 6.47
CA ALA A 67 -3.11 6.24 7.05
C ALA A 67 -4.49 6.55 7.64
N THR A 68 -5.56 6.26 6.90
CA THR A 68 -6.95 6.51 7.33
C THR A 68 -7.30 5.69 8.57
N LEU A 69 -6.96 4.41 8.61
CA LEU A 69 -7.20 3.52 9.76
C LEU A 69 -6.44 3.94 11.02
N THR A 70 -5.25 4.52 10.84
CA THR A 70 -4.38 4.92 11.94
C THR A 70 -4.75 6.28 12.51
N GLY A 71 -5.20 7.22 11.65
CA GLY A 71 -5.54 8.59 12.05
C GLY A 71 -7.02 8.86 12.34
N ARG A 72 -7.94 7.92 12.11
CA ARG A 72 -9.39 8.08 12.40
C ARG A 72 -9.99 6.85 13.11
N ASP A 73 -9.69 6.65 14.39
CA ASP A 73 -10.48 5.73 15.24
C ASP A 73 -11.52 6.51 16.05
N ARG A 74 -12.76 6.58 15.54
CA ARG A 74 -13.92 7.25 16.20
C ARG A 74 -14.26 6.69 17.59
N ALA A 75 -13.64 5.59 18.01
CA ALA A 75 -13.84 4.96 19.31
C ALA A 75 -12.53 4.89 20.13
N ALA A 76 -11.58 5.79 19.89
CA ALA A 76 -10.30 5.81 20.60
C ALA A 76 -10.46 5.86 22.13
N GLU A 77 -11.29 6.76 22.65
CA GLU A 77 -11.57 6.91 24.09
C GLU A 77 -12.19 5.64 24.69
N LEU A 78 -13.25 5.11 24.05
CA LEU A 78 -13.89 3.84 24.41
C LEU A 78 -12.94 2.63 24.33
N ARG A 79 -11.87 2.71 23.53
CA ARG A 79 -10.84 1.67 23.42
C ARG A 79 -9.74 1.81 24.46
N LEU A 80 -9.51 3.01 25.00
CA LEU A 80 -8.58 3.24 26.10
C LEU A 80 -9.15 2.79 27.45
N THR A 81 -10.48 2.72 27.60
CA THR A 81 -11.14 2.10 28.76
C THR A 81 -11.26 0.57 28.67
N CYS A 82 -10.99 -0.02 27.50
CA CYS A 82 -10.99 -1.47 27.33
C CYS A 82 -9.65 -2.09 27.74
N PRO A 83 -9.62 -3.32 28.31
CA PRO A 83 -8.37 -3.99 28.69
C PRO A 83 -7.48 -4.41 27.50
N SER A 84 -7.97 -4.31 26.26
CA SER A 84 -7.19 -4.60 25.05
C SER A 84 -6.45 -3.35 24.55
N ALA A 85 -5.11 -3.39 24.54
CA ALA A 85 -4.29 -2.25 24.11
C ALA A 85 -4.61 -1.74 22.70
N TYR A 86 -4.92 -0.44 22.59
CA TYR A 86 -5.31 0.28 21.37
C TYR A 86 -4.41 -0.03 20.15
N ARG A 87 -3.08 0.05 20.32
CA ARG A 87 -2.09 -0.24 19.27
C ARG A 87 -2.28 -1.62 18.60
N VAL A 88 -2.68 -2.64 19.36
CA VAL A 88 -2.90 -3.99 18.84
C VAL A 88 -4.14 -4.02 17.95
N ALA A 89 -5.18 -3.29 18.31
CA ALA A 89 -6.41 -3.22 17.53
C ALA A 89 -6.23 -2.43 16.23
N VAL A 90 -5.50 -1.30 16.26
CA VAL A 90 -5.13 -0.55 15.05
C VAL A 90 -4.24 -1.39 14.14
N ALA A 91 -3.19 -2.02 14.67
CA ALA A 91 -2.30 -2.87 13.89
C ALA A 91 -3.04 -4.06 13.23
N ARG A 92 -4.00 -4.68 13.92
CA ARG A 92 -4.84 -5.74 13.31
C ARG A 92 -5.70 -5.21 12.17
N ARG A 93 -6.29 -4.01 12.28
CA ARG A 93 -7.05 -3.39 11.17
C ARG A 93 -6.17 -3.10 9.96
N VAL A 94 -4.99 -2.53 10.18
CA VAL A 94 -4.00 -2.27 9.12
C VAL A 94 -3.57 -3.58 8.47
N ALA A 95 -3.26 -4.62 9.26
CA ALA A 95 -2.92 -5.95 8.76
C ALA A 95 -4.06 -6.57 7.92
N VAL A 96 -5.33 -6.44 8.32
CA VAL A 96 -6.47 -6.91 7.51
C VAL A 96 -6.48 -6.25 6.13
N VAL A 97 -6.33 -4.93 6.06
CA VAL A 97 -6.37 -4.21 4.78
C VAL A 97 -5.14 -4.51 3.92
N VAL A 98 -3.94 -4.59 4.52
CA VAL A 98 -2.72 -4.96 3.80
C VAL A 98 -2.81 -6.39 3.26
N CYS A 99 -3.24 -7.36 4.07
CA CYS A 99 -3.46 -8.74 3.62
C CYS A 99 -4.55 -8.83 2.55
N TRP A 100 -5.65 -8.09 2.68
CA TRP A 100 -6.72 -8.07 1.69
C TRP A 100 -6.24 -7.51 0.35
N ALA A 101 -5.59 -6.34 0.36
CA ALA A 101 -5.01 -5.76 -0.84
C ALA A 101 -3.93 -6.67 -1.44
N ALA A 102 -3.13 -7.37 -0.63
CA ALA A 102 -2.16 -8.35 -1.08
C ALA A 102 -2.81 -9.56 -1.76
N VAL A 103 -3.96 -10.05 -1.27
CA VAL A 103 -4.74 -11.11 -1.94
C VAL A 103 -5.27 -10.63 -3.29
N CYS A 104 -5.83 -9.41 -3.35
CA CYS A 104 -6.26 -8.81 -4.62
C CYS A 104 -5.10 -8.63 -5.61
N ALA A 105 -3.95 -8.14 -5.13
CA ALA A 105 -2.75 -7.89 -5.92
C ALA A 105 -2.14 -9.19 -6.45
N ALA A 106 -1.99 -10.21 -5.59
CA ALA A 106 -1.50 -11.53 -5.97
C ALA A 106 -2.40 -12.15 -7.04
N GLY A 107 -3.72 -12.20 -6.80
CA GLY A 107 -4.69 -12.73 -7.76
C GLY A 107 -4.67 -12.00 -9.11
N CYS A 108 -4.55 -10.66 -9.08
CA CYS A 108 -4.41 -9.86 -10.30
C CYS A 108 -3.08 -10.15 -11.03
N SER A 109 -1.95 -10.20 -10.33
CA SER A 109 -0.64 -10.49 -10.92
C SER A 109 -0.59 -11.89 -11.57
N LEU A 110 -1.17 -12.91 -10.91
CA LEU A 110 -1.26 -14.26 -11.44
C LEU A 110 -2.11 -14.31 -12.71
N LEU A 111 -3.22 -13.57 -12.75
CA LEU A 111 -4.07 -13.47 -13.94
C LEU A 111 -3.35 -12.74 -15.09
N LEU A 112 -2.62 -11.65 -14.81
CA LEU A 112 -1.80 -10.96 -15.80
C LEU A 112 -0.65 -11.84 -16.32
N MET A 113 -0.03 -12.66 -15.46
CA MET A 113 0.99 -13.65 -15.86
C MET A 113 0.38 -14.72 -16.76
N ALA A 114 -0.76 -15.30 -16.38
CA ALA A 114 -1.45 -16.34 -17.16
C ALA A 114 -1.98 -15.85 -18.52
N THR A 115 -2.23 -14.55 -18.66
CA THR A 115 -2.72 -13.92 -19.91
C THR A 115 -1.63 -13.26 -20.75
N GLY A 116 -0.37 -13.33 -20.35
CA GLY A 116 0.76 -12.71 -21.06
C GLY A 116 0.86 -11.18 -20.95
N TRP A 117 0.00 -10.56 -20.13
CA TRP A 117 0.02 -9.11 -19.84
C TRP A 117 1.06 -8.70 -18.80
N TRP A 118 1.73 -9.65 -18.15
CA TRP A 118 2.75 -9.38 -17.14
C TRP A 118 4.17 -9.22 -17.70
N ASP A 119 5.03 -8.63 -16.89
CA ASP A 119 6.50 -8.52 -17.02
C ASP A 119 7.25 -9.88 -17.16
N PRO A 120 7.58 -10.48 -18.33
CA PRO A 120 8.44 -11.67 -18.43
C PRO A 120 9.75 -11.57 -17.61
N ALA A 121 10.42 -10.41 -17.60
CA ALA A 121 11.63 -10.17 -16.82
C ALA A 121 11.38 -10.19 -15.30
N PHE A 122 10.12 -10.05 -14.89
CA PHE A 122 9.66 -10.04 -13.50
C PHE A 122 8.68 -11.19 -13.22
N THR A 123 8.87 -12.36 -13.83
CA THR A 123 8.02 -13.55 -13.60
C THR A 123 8.39 -14.32 -12.33
N GLY A 124 7.54 -15.29 -11.96
CA GLY A 124 7.78 -16.19 -10.82
C GLY A 124 7.58 -15.53 -9.44
N PRO A 125 8.14 -16.13 -8.37
CA PRO A 125 7.94 -15.66 -7.00
C PRO A 125 8.49 -14.26 -6.75
N SER A 126 9.63 -13.91 -7.36
CA SER A 126 10.22 -12.56 -7.30
C SER A 126 9.31 -11.50 -7.90
N GLY A 127 8.54 -11.84 -8.95
CA GLY A 127 7.56 -10.95 -9.57
C GLY A 127 6.55 -10.34 -8.61
N GLN A 128 6.23 -11.03 -7.51
CA GLN A 128 5.32 -10.50 -6.49
C GLN A 128 5.89 -9.25 -5.78
N LEU A 129 7.22 -9.06 -5.76
CA LEU A 129 7.87 -7.88 -5.19
C LEU A 129 7.58 -6.59 -5.98
N VAL A 130 7.17 -6.68 -7.26
CA VAL A 130 6.75 -5.51 -8.08
C VAL A 130 5.66 -4.70 -7.37
N TRP A 131 4.65 -5.37 -6.80
CA TRP A 131 3.56 -4.72 -6.07
C TRP A 131 3.74 -4.79 -4.55
N LEU A 132 4.28 -5.90 -4.01
CA LEU A 132 4.32 -6.16 -2.57
C LEU A 132 5.27 -5.20 -1.84
N SER A 133 6.45 -4.96 -2.40
CA SER A 133 7.48 -4.15 -1.75
C SER A 133 7.04 -2.67 -1.65
N PRO A 134 6.58 -2.02 -2.73
CA PRO A 134 5.99 -0.68 -2.61
C PRO A 134 4.76 -0.64 -1.71
N ALA A 135 3.86 -1.62 -1.75
CA ALA A 135 2.64 -1.62 -0.94
C ALA A 135 2.90 -1.72 0.57
N LEU A 136 3.86 -2.55 0.99
CA LEU A 136 4.26 -2.62 2.39
C LEU A 136 4.95 -1.32 2.84
N TRP A 137 5.77 -0.71 1.99
CA TRP A 137 6.43 0.56 2.28
C TRP A 137 5.44 1.72 2.41
N THR A 138 4.50 1.87 1.46
CA THR A 138 3.48 2.94 1.53
C THR A 138 2.50 2.72 2.69
N ALA A 139 2.14 1.47 3.01
CA ALA A 139 1.33 1.16 4.20
C ALA A 139 2.05 1.54 5.50
N ALA A 140 3.35 1.23 5.61
CA ALA A 140 4.17 1.61 6.76
C ALA A 140 4.34 3.13 6.87
N LEU A 141 4.61 3.83 5.76
CA LEU A 141 4.65 5.29 5.69
C LEU A 141 3.30 5.89 6.12
N GLY A 142 2.18 5.40 5.58
CA GLY A 142 0.84 5.92 5.88
C GLY A 142 0.48 5.77 7.36
N ALA A 143 0.71 4.59 7.94
CA ALA A 143 0.51 4.37 9.37
C ALA A 143 1.45 5.23 10.24
N CYS A 144 2.75 5.30 9.90
CA CYS A 144 3.74 6.07 10.66
C CYS A 144 3.42 7.58 10.65
N THR A 145 3.11 8.13 9.47
CA THR A 145 2.80 9.56 9.31
C THR A 145 1.49 9.94 9.95
N ALA A 146 0.44 9.10 9.85
CA ALA A 146 -0.81 9.31 10.56
C ALA A 146 -0.63 9.28 12.09
N ALA A 147 0.15 8.33 12.63
CA ALA A 147 0.47 8.28 14.07
C ALA A 147 1.37 9.45 14.54
N MET A 148 2.25 9.93 13.66
CA MET A 148 3.16 11.04 13.95
C MET A 148 2.44 12.39 13.95
N PHE A 149 1.73 12.72 12.88
CA PHE A 149 1.03 14.00 12.71
C PHE A 149 -0.36 14.04 13.37
N ARG A 150 -0.94 12.87 13.71
CA ARG A 150 -2.33 12.72 14.22
C ARG A 150 -3.40 13.24 13.24
N SER A 151 -3.05 13.34 11.96
CA SER A 151 -3.94 13.84 10.90
C SER A 151 -3.91 12.91 9.70
N VAL A 152 -5.09 12.39 9.33
CA VAL A 152 -5.24 11.61 8.09
C VAL A 152 -4.92 12.49 6.88
N ALA A 153 -5.34 13.76 6.88
CA ALA A 153 -5.07 14.68 5.77
C ALA A 153 -3.57 14.87 5.56
N ALA A 154 -2.80 15.14 6.62
CA ALA A 154 -1.34 15.29 6.51
C ALA A 154 -0.67 14.01 5.98
N ALA A 155 -1.09 12.84 6.48
CA ALA A 155 -0.56 11.54 6.05
C ALA A 155 -0.90 11.23 4.58
N THR A 156 -2.16 11.41 4.15
CA THR A 156 -2.57 11.17 2.76
C THR A 156 -1.96 12.17 1.79
N THR A 157 -1.80 13.43 2.19
CA THR A 157 -1.12 14.46 1.39
C THR A 157 0.36 14.12 1.21
N LEU A 158 1.05 13.66 2.25
CA LEU A 158 2.45 13.24 2.13
C LEU A 158 2.63 12.01 1.23
N ILE A 159 1.74 11.01 1.34
CA ILE A 159 1.75 9.84 0.43
C ILE A 159 1.49 10.28 -1.02
N GLY A 160 0.47 11.11 -1.25
CA GLY A 160 0.13 11.62 -2.59
C GLY A 160 1.21 12.52 -3.18
N PHE A 161 1.83 13.37 -2.36
CA PHE A 161 2.98 14.20 -2.75
C PHE A 161 4.17 13.34 -3.15
N LEU A 162 4.58 12.38 -2.30
CA LEU A 162 5.70 11.49 -2.60
C LEU A 162 5.43 10.66 -3.87
N TRP A 163 4.23 10.10 -4.00
CA TRP A 163 3.80 9.37 -5.19
C TRP A 163 3.96 10.25 -6.44
N THR A 164 3.40 11.47 -6.42
CA THR A 164 3.45 12.42 -7.55
C THR A 164 4.88 12.88 -7.85
N PHE A 165 5.66 13.19 -6.81
CA PHE A 165 7.07 13.57 -6.93
C PHE A 165 7.87 12.47 -7.63
N GLN A 166 7.69 11.21 -7.25
CA GLN A 166 8.36 10.09 -7.91
C GLN A 166 7.88 9.85 -9.35
N GLN A 167 6.63 10.19 -9.70
CA GLN A 167 6.17 10.17 -11.10
C GLN A 167 6.84 11.25 -11.96
N VAL A 168 7.04 12.45 -11.41
CA VAL A 168 7.62 13.60 -12.13
C VAL A 168 9.14 13.47 -12.26
N PHE A 169 9.83 13.13 -11.18
CA PHE A 169 11.30 13.08 -11.11
C PHE A 169 11.88 11.67 -11.34
N ALA A 170 11.14 10.78 -12.01
CA ALA A 170 11.51 9.38 -12.20
C ALA A 170 12.93 9.18 -12.78
N GLY A 171 13.31 9.93 -13.82
CA GLY A 171 14.66 9.83 -14.43
C GLY A 171 15.77 10.15 -13.43
N PHE A 172 15.70 11.31 -12.77
CA PHE A 172 16.65 11.72 -11.73
C PHE A 172 16.76 10.70 -10.59
N LEU A 173 15.64 10.11 -10.17
CA LEU A 173 15.61 9.09 -9.12
C LEU A 173 16.25 7.76 -9.53
N VAL A 174 16.24 7.42 -10.82
CA VAL A 174 16.84 6.19 -11.37
C VAL A 174 18.35 6.34 -11.59
N GLU A 175 18.77 7.54 -12.01
CA GLU A 175 20.18 7.89 -12.25
C GLU A 175 20.99 8.03 -10.94
N ASP A 176 20.38 8.59 -9.88
CA ASP A 176 21.08 8.74 -8.60
C ASP A 176 21.28 7.40 -7.88
N ARG A 177 22.53 7.17 -7.42
CA ARG A 177 22.96 5.90 -6.82
C ARG A 177 22.21 5.53 -5.54
N VAL A 178 21.75 6.51 -4.77
CA VAL A 178 21.08 6.33 -3.48
C VAL A 178 19.57 6.34 -3.66
N LEU A 179 19.03 7.37 -4.33
CA LEU A 179 17.60 7.58 -4.48
C LEU A 179 16.91 6.44 -5.25
N ARG A 180 17.61 5.77 -6.18
CA ARG A 180 17.11 4.57 -6.88
C ARG A 180 16.74 3.41 -5.94
N HIS A 181 17.20 3.40 -4.69
CA HIS A 181 16.84 2.38 -3.70
C HIS A 181 15.52 2.68 -2.96
N VAL A 182 15.03 3.93 -3.01
CA VAL A 182 13.74 4.34 -2.42
C VAL A 182 12.69 4.70 -3.48
N PHE A 183 13.01 4.49 -4.76
CA PHE A 183 12.10 4.67 -5.88
C PHE A 183 11.07 3.52 -5.93
N LEU A 184 9.79 3.84 -5.83
CA LEU A 184 8.72 2.84 -5.76
C LEU A 184 8.48 2.16 -7.11
N PHE A 185 8.58 2.92 -8.21
CA PHE A 185 8.14 2.54 -9.56
C PHE A 185 9.27 1.96 -10.43
N ALA A 186 10.19 1.26 -9.77
CA ALA A 186 11.44 0.75 -10.33
C ALA A 186 11.26 -0.41 -11.35
N THR A 187 10.02 -0.81 -11.67
CA THR A 187 9.71 -1.78 -12.74
C THR A 187 9.14 -1.09 -13.98
N THR A 188 8.23 -0.12 -13.81
CA THR A 188 7.37 0.38 -14.92
C THR A 188 7.76 1.73 -15.48
N ARG A 189 8.33 2.63 -14.67
CA ARG A 189 8.63 4.01 -15.10
C ARG A 189 10.12 4.30 -15.29
N GLY A 190 10.96 3.42 -14.77
CA GLY A 190 12.40 3.43 -14.97
C GLY A 190 13.00 2.17 -14.36
N PRO A 191 13.22 1.11 -15.15
CA PRO A 191 13.86 -0.11 -14.68
C PRO A 191 15.23 0.19 -14.07
N VAL A 192 15.36 0.06 -12.75
CA VAL A 192 16.65 0.31 -12.08
C VAL A 192 17.57 -0.90 -12.28
N PRO A 193 18.88 -0.71 -12.56
CA PRO A 193 19.81 -1.82 -12.79
C PRO A 193 19.85 -2.84 -11.63
N ASP A 194 19.80 -2.34 -10.40
CA ASP A 194 19.86 -3.14 -9.17
C ASP A 194 18.46 -3.37 -8.56
N TRP A 195 17.50 -3.78 -9.40
CA TRP A 195 16.09 -3.96 -8.99
C TRP A 195 15.89 -4.78 -7.70
N PRO A 196 16.60 -5.91 -7.46
CA PRO A 196 16.46 -6.65 -6.20
C PRO A 196 16.89 -5.82 -4.98
N ALA A 197 17.94 -4.99 -5.09
CA ALA A 197 18.42 -4.15 -4.01
C ALA A 197 17.42 -3.03 -3.67
N ASN A 198 16.74 -2.46 -4.67
CA ASN A 198 15.61 -1.56 -4.46
C ASN A 198 14.49 -2.22 -3.64
N ARG A 199 14.06 -3.43 -4.01
CA ARG A 199 12.98 -4.14 -3.29
C ARG A 199 13.38 -4.49 -1.85
N VAL A 200 14.62 -4.91 -1.64
CA VAL A 200 15.14 -5.15 -0.28
C VAL A 200 15.22 -3.84 0.52
N ALA A 201 15.67 -2.73 -0.07
CA ALA A 201 15.76 -1.43 0.63
C ALA A 201 14.39 -0.86 1.01
N LEU A 202 13.38 -0.98 0.14
CA LEU A 202 11.99 -0.65 0.45
C LEU A 202 11.46 -1.54 1.59
N LEU A 203 11.60 -2.86 1.51
CA LEU A 203 11.16 -3.74 2.61
C LEU A 203 11.89 -3.44 3.94
N ALA A 204 13.21 -3.23 3.88
CA ALA A 204 14.04 -2.94 5.05
C ALA A 204 13.71 -1.58 5.69
N SER A 205 13.34 -0.56 4.91
CA SER A 205 12.91 0.75 5.43
C SER A 205 11.45 0.77 5.89
N ALA A 206 10.59 -0.11 5.37
CA ALA A 206 9.22 -0.28 5.88
C ALA A 206 9.19 -0.78 7.34
N VAL A 207 10.15 -1.62 7.74
CA VAL A 207 10.25 -2.18 9.12
C VAL A 207 10.39 -1.09 10.20
N PRO A 208 11.40 -0.20 10.20
CA PRO A 208 11.52 0.86 11.21
C PRO A 208 10.35 1.84 11.18
N MET A 209 9.74 2.09 10.02
CA MET A 209 8.53 2.93 9.93
C MET A 209 7.32 2.27 10.60
N GLY A 210 7.12 0.96 10.39
CA GLY A 210 6.10 0.17 11.08
C GLY A 210 6.32 0.09 12.60
N LEU A 211 7.58 -0.08 13.03
CA LEU A 211 7.96 -0.06 14.45
C LEU A 211 7.75 1.33 15.07
N ALA A 212 8.09 2.41 14.36
CA ALA A 212 7.81 3.78 14.80
C ALA A 212 6.30 4.00 14.96
N ALA A 213 5.48 3.60 13.98
CA ALA A 213 4.02 3.65 14.08
C ALA A 213 3.50 2.90 15.33
N TRP A 214 4.00 1.69 15.59
CA TRP A 214 3.64 0.88 16.75
C TRP A 214 4.00 1.54 18.09
N VAL A 215 5.19 2.15 18.20
CA VAL A 215 5.64 2.88 19.40
C VAL A 215 4.81 4.16 19.60
N LEU A 216 4.52 4.90 18.53
CA LEU A 216 3.70 6.12 18.58
C LEU A 216 2.27 5.83 19.03
N LEU A 217 1.66 4.75 18.51
CA LEU A 217 0.33 4.26 18.92
C LEU A 217 0.29 3.70 20.35
N GLY A 218 1.44 3.49 20.98
CA GLY A 218 1.57 3.04 22.37
C GLY A 218 1.46 4.14 23.42
N ARG A 219 1.30 5.42 23.05
CA ARG A 219 1.29 6.58 23.98
C ARG A 219 -0.13 7.17 24.13
N PRO A 220 -0.89 6.86 25.20
CA PRO A 220 -2.30 7.28 25.37
C PRO A 220 -2.50 8.80 25.31
N GLU A 221 -1.60 9.57 25.93
CA GLU A 221 -1.63 11.03 25.96
C GLU A 221 -1.68 11.68 24.57
N ARG A 222 -1.00 11.09 23.58
CA ARG A 222 -0.99 11.58 22.20
C ARG A 222 -2.31 11.33 21.48
N ILE A 223 -3.00 10.24 21.84
CA ILE A 223 -4.28 9.83 21.26
C ILE A 223 -5.38 10.75 21.78
N LEU A 224 -5.45 10.96 23.10
CA LEU A 224 -6.47 11.81 23.73
C LEU A 224 -6.37 13.28 23.28
N ARG A 225 -5.16 13.84 23.20
CA ARG A 225 -4.95 15.22 22.70
C ARG A 225 -5.29 15.40 21.20
N GLY A 226 -5.62 14.34 20.47
CA GLY A 226 -6.02 14.40 19.06
C GLY A 226 -7.53 14.31 18.83
N ALA A 227 -8.33 14.12 19.88
CA ALA A 227 -9.78 14.04 19.81
C ALA A 227 -10.50 15.35 20.21
N ALA A 228 -9.74 16.36 20.65
CA ALA A 228 -10.23 17.67 21.07
C ALA A 228 -10.16 18.77 19.98
N GLU A 229 -9.87 18.36 18.74
CA GLU A 229 -9.84 19.18 17.51
C GLU A 229 -10.85 18.61 16.49
#